data_AF-A0A7V2U854-F1
#
_entry.id   AF-A0A7V2U854-F1
#
_cell.length_a   1.000
_cell.length_b   1.000
_cell.length_c   1.000
_cell.angle_alpha   90.00
_cell.angle_beta   90.00
_cell.angle_gamma   90.00
#
_symmetry.space_group_name_H-M   'P 1'
#
loop_
_entity.id
_entity.type
_entity.pdbx_description
1 polymer ?
#
loop_
_entity_poly.entity_id
_entity_poly.type
_entity_poly.pdbx_seq_one_letter_code
_entity_poly.pdbx_strand_id
1 'polypeptide(L)'
;MRLGVRAFGLALSAATVAGLGADWPQFHGPRRDNRSTETGLLREWPAGGPKLLWTATGIGHGFSAPAIADGLIYITGNVGPDTLITALDLDGKAKWTARNGPAYTRQHPGTRSTPTIDGGRLYHENAEGDVACLDARTGKPIWSLNILRKFQGRNIEWGLAESLLVDGDRVVCTPGGEEVSMVALNKLTGETVWTCKGLGQRPGYASPVLVEHQGLRQIVTMMAKAIVGVNADTGEPLWSVEHVTPFDESIFTPLHADGLVYFATAHGRGSRLLKLNVQGKRCSVEVVWRTEMLDSHHGGVVLLDGYLYGFCHGNYKPRWDCLEFKSGKVMCSERTPTAGCVTYADGMIYALDERGTVMLVKPVPDRRVVVSQFTLPKGGRGPTWAHPVVCGGRLYLRHSDCLFAYDIRAK
;
A
#
# COMPACT_ATOMS: atom_id res chain seq x y z
N MET A 1 7.29 -7.98 73.64
CA MET A 1 6.34 -8.62 72.71
C MET A 1 6.43 -7.88 71.37
N ARG A 2 7.29 -8.34 70.45
CA ARG A 2 7.49 -7.70 69.13
C ARG A 2 6.67 -8.48 68.10
N LEU A 3 5.67 -7.83 67.48
CA LEU A 3 4.93 -8.38 66.34
C LEU A 3 5.75 -8.17 65.06
N GLY A 4 6.06 -9.27 64.36
CA GLY A 4 6.65 -9.26 63.03
C GLY A 4 5.57 -9.32 61.96
N VAL A 5 5.54 -8.35 61.06
CA VAL A 5 4.70 -8.36 59.85
C VAL A 5 5.50 -9.06 58.74
N ARG A 6 4.99 -10.17 58.22
CA ARG A 6 5.53 -10.84 57.03
C ARG A 6 4.88 -10.24 55.78
N ALA A 7 5.67 -9.59 54.94
CA ALA A 7 5.26 -9.17 53.61
C ALA A 7 5.36 -10.36 52.64
N PHE A 8 4.23 -10.78 52.07
CA PHE A 8 4.19 -11.72 50.95
C PHE A 8 4.43 -10.94 49.65
N GLY A 9 5.59 -11.14 49.03
CA GLY A 9 5.88 -10.62 47.70
C GLY A 9 5.14 -11.43 46.64
N LEU A 10 4.18 -10.80 45.96
CA LEU A 10 3.51 -11.36 44.79
C LEU A 10 4.46 -11.20 43.58
N ALA A 11 5.09 -12.29 43.14
CA ALA A 11 5.88 -12.28 41.91
C ALA A 11 4.94 -12.26 40.71
N LEU A 12 4.87 -11.11 40.02
CA LEU A 12 4.19 -10.98 38.72
C LEU A 12 5.05 -11.68 37.66
N SER A 13 4.69 -12.90 37.27
CA SER A 13 5.25 -13.54 36.07
C SER A 13 4.75 -12.79 34.83
N ALA A 14 5.64 -12.03 34.20
CA ALA A 14 5.40 -11.48 32.87
C ALA A 14 5.32 -12.64 31.88
N ALA A 15 4.12 -12.93 31.39
CA ALA A 15 3.94 -13.82 30.25
C ALA A 15 4.58 -13.13 29.03
N THR A 16 5.73 -13.61 28.61
CA THR A 16 6.29 -13.30 27.28
C THR A 16 5.32 -13.84 26.25
N VAL A 17 4.57 -12.96 25.59
CA VAL A 17 3.88 -13.28 24.34
C VAL A 17 4.97 -13.71 23.37
N ALA A 18 5.04 -15.01 23.09
CA ALA A 18 5.86 -15.53 22.01
C ALA A 18 5.47 -14.79 20.74
N GLY A 19 6.43 -14.10 20.12
CA GLY A 19 6.18 -13.22 18.98
C GLY A 19 5.38 -13.95 17.90
N LEU A 20 4.20 -13.41 17.61
CA LEU A 20 3.57 -13.59 16.30
C LEU A 20 4.64 -13.22 15.26
N GLY A 21 4.71 -13.99 14.16
CA GLY A 21 5.70 -13.76 13.11
C GLY A 21 5.70 -12.32 12.58
N ALA A 22 6.72 -11.94 11.82
CA ALA A 22 6.68 -10.66 11.12
C ALA A 22 5.43 -10.62 10.22
N ASP A 23 4.65 -9.53 10.32
CA ASP A 23 3.41 -9.31 9.59
C ASP A 23 3.53 -8.12 8.62
N TRP A 24 2.85 -8.25 7.48
CA TRP A 24 2.66 -7.23 6.45
C TRP A 24 1.17 -7.17 6.06
N PRO A 25 0.29 -6.71 6.96
CA PRO A 25 -1.14 -7.03 6.87
C PRO A 25 -1.90 -6.23 5.79
N GLN A 26 -1.26 -5.27 5.12
CA GLN A 26 -1.92 -4.35 4.20
C GLN A 26 -0.96 -3.77 3.16
N PHE A 27 -1.51 -3.05 2.19
CA PHE A 27 -0.73 -2.31 1.19
C PHE A 27 0.31 -1.40 1.85
N HIS A 28 1.56 -1.44 1.35
CA HIS A 28 2.70 -0.71 1.94
C HIS A 28 3.01 -1.06 3.41
N GLY A 29 2.55 -2.20 3.92
CA GLY A 29 2.94 -2.74 5.21
C GLY A 29 2.19 -2.14 6.39
N PRO A 30 2.57 -2.47 7.63
CA PRO A 30 1.78 -2.16 8.84
C PRO A 30 1.53 -0.67 9.03
N ARG A 31 2.41 0.21 8.53
CA ARG A 31 2.29 1.67 8.63
C ARG A 31 1.93 2.37 7.31
N ARG A 32 1.66 1.62 6.24
CA ARG A 32 1.47 2.15 4.87
C ARG A 32 2.62 3.02 4.33
N ASP A 33 3.83 2.86 4.88
CA ASP A 33 5.03 3.62 4.54
C ASP A 33 6.00 2.85 3.63
N ASN A 34 5.63 1.61 3.27
CA ASN A 34 6.36 0.72 2.37
C ASN A 34 7.74 0.31 2.93
N ARG A 35 7.79 0.12 4.26
CA ARG A 35 9.01 -0.21 5.02
C ARG A 35 8.79 -1.44 5.90
N SER A 36 9.68 -2.42 5.78
CA SER A 36 9.85 -3.49 6.77
C SER A 36 10.77 -3.00 7.89
N THR A 37 10.50 -3.46 9.11
CA THR A 37 11.34 -3.21 10.29
C THR A 37 12.33 -4.34 10.57
N GLU A 38 12.32 -5.38 9.74
CA GLU A 38 13.23 -6.51 9.89
C GLU A 38 14.69 -6.11 9.71
N THR A 39 15.55 -6.88 10.39
CA THR A 39 17.01 -6.73 10.38
C THR A 39 17.67 -8.09 10.18
N GLY A 40 18.97 -8.11 9.89
CA GLY A 40 19.68 -9.36 9.63
C GLY A 40 19.35 -9.92 8.25
N LEU A 41 19.15 -9.05 7.27
CA LEU A 41 18.87 -9.40 5.88
C LEU A 41 20.16 -9.30 5.04
N LEU A 42 20.19 -10.06 3.93
CA LEU A 42 21.29 -10.02 2.98
C LEU A 42 21.51 -8.60 2.45
N ARG A 43 22.77 -8.14 2.50
CA ARG A 43 23.21 -6.84 1.95
C ARG A 43 23.66 -6.91 0.50
N GLU A 44 23.85 -8.12 -0.02
CA GLU A 44 24.21 -8.43 -1.40
C GLU A 44 23.66 -9.82 -1.73
N TRP A 45 23.24 -10.03 -2.97
CA TRP A 45 22.78 -11.31 -3.47
C TRP A 45 23.80 -11.94 -4.43
N PRO A 46 23.84 -13.28 -4.53
CA PRO A 46 24.52 -13.97 -5.64
C PRO A 46 23.98 -13.51 -7.01
N ALA A 47 24.74 -13.78 -8.08
CA ALA A 47 24.36 -13.39 -9.45
C ALA A 47 22.99 -13.93 -9.92
N GLY A 48 22.55 -15.07 -9.38
CA GLY A 48 21.22 -15.64 -9.65
C GLY A 48 20.09 -15.10 -8.76
N GLY A 49 20.40 -14.14 -7.87
CA GLY A 49 19.51 -13.68 -6.83
C GLY A 49 19.61 -14.47 -5.52
N PRO A 50 18.82 -14.09 -4.51
CA PRO A 50 18.68 -14.87 -3.27
C PRO A 50 18.09 -16.25 -3.54
N LYS A 51 18.14 -17.15 -2.56
CA LYS A 51 17.63 -18.52 -2.73
C LYS A 51 16.12 -18.50 -2.94
N LEU A 52 15.64 -18.90 -4.12
CA LEU A 52 14.23 -19.16 -4.36
C LEU A 52 13.76 -20.33 -3.48
N LEU A 53 12.75 -20.10 -2.65
CA LEU A 53 12.15 -21.10 -1.77
C LEU A 53 11.05 -21.87 -2.49
N TRP A 54 10.15 -21.13 -3.15
CA TRP A 54 9.02 -21.69 -3.88
C TRP A 54 8.42 -20.65 -4.84
N THR A 55 7.62 -21.16 -5.77
CA THR A 55 6.76 -20.38 -6.66
C THR A 55 5.33 -20.90 -6.53
N ALA A 56 4.39 -20.03 -6.16
CA ALA A 56 2.97 -20.33 -6.23
C ALA A 56 2.42 -19.88 -7.60
N THR A 57 1.57 -20.71 -8.20
CA THR A 57 0.92 -20.46 -9.50
C THR A 57 -0.59 -20.71 -9.41
N GLY A 58 -1.36 -20.21 -10.38
CA GLY A 58 -2.83 -20.36 -10.37
C GLY A 58 -3.53 -19.46 -9.35
N ILE A 59 -2.85 -18.40 -8.90
CA ILE A 59 -3.40 -17.36 -8.00
C ILE A 59 -4.21 -16.29 -8.73
N GLY A 60 -4.31 -16.40 -10.06
CA GLY A 60 -5.02 -15.50 -10.96
C GLY A 60 -4.20 -14.32 -11.45
N HIS A 61 -4.59 -13.79 -12.60
CA HIS A 61 -3.93 -12.62 -13.19
C HIS A 61 -4.19 -11.35 -12.37
N GLY A 62 -3.13 -10.62 -12.04
CA GLY A 62 -3.27 -9.35 -11.34
C GLY A 62 -1.95 -8.74 -10.89
N PHE A 63 -2.10 -7.61 -10.19
CA PHE A 63 -1.03 -6.69 -9.80
C PHE A 63 -1.05 -6.38 -8.29
N SER A 64 -1.94 -7.00 -7.50
CA SER A 64 -1.98 -6.76 -6.06
C SER A 64 -0.73 -7.31 -5.37
N ALA A 65 -0.20 -6.55 -4.42
CA ALA A 65 0.87 -7.03 -3.55
C ALA A 65 0.31 -8.10 -2.59
N PRO A 66 1.12 -9.05 -2.10
CA PRO A 66 0.68 -9.98 -1.08
C PRO A 66 0.54 -9.26 0.27
N ALA A 67 -0.54 -9.54 1.01
CA ALA A 67 -0.62 -9.22 2.44
C ALA A 67 -0.27 -10.47 3.24
N ILE A 68 0.46 -10.32 4.34
CA ILE A 68 0.93 -11.43 5.18
C ILE A 68 0.52 -11.13 6.62
N ALA A 69 -0.23 -12.05 7.22
CA ALA A 69 -0.67 -11.92 8.61
C ALA A 69 -0.96 -13.30 9.19
N ASP A 70 -0.67 -13.50 10.47
CA ASP A 70 -1.04 -14.70 11.23
C ASP A 70 -0.61 -16.03 10.57
N GLY A 71 0.53 -16.01 9.86
CA GLY A 71 1.09 -17.17 9.18
C GLY A 71 0.44 -17.54 7.84
N LEU A 72 -0.37 -16.65 7.26
CA LEU A 72 -0.97 -16.81 5.94
C LEU A 72 -0.56 -15.66 5.01
N ILE A 73 -0.57 -15.96 3.70
CA ILE A 73 -0.35 -15.00 2.63
C ILE A 73 -1.66 -14.82 1.88
N TYR A 74 -2.11 -13.59 1.73
CA TYR A 74 -3.35 -13.22 1.06
C TYR A 74 -3.04 -12.47 -0.22
N ILE A 75 -3.62 -12.93 -1.33
CA ILE A 75 -3.38 -12.36 -2.65
C ILE A 75 -4.66 -12.46 -3.49
N THR A 76 -4.87 -11.50 -4.40
CA THR A 76 -6.05 -11.52 -5.27
C THR A 76 -5.66 -11.70 -6.72
N GLY A 77 -6.47 -12.39 -7.53
CA GLY A 77 -6.23 -12.53 -8.97
C GLY A 77 -7.50 -12.86 -9.74
N ASN A 78 -7.52 -12.50 -11.02
CA ASN A 78 -8.60 -12.87 -11.92
C ASN A 78 -8.43 -14.33 -12.36
N VAL A 79 -9.45 -15.15 -12.12
CA VAL A 79 -9.53 -16.54 -12.56
C VAL A 79 -10.84 -16.72 -13.32
N GLY A 80 -10.75 -16.90 -14.64
CA GLY A 80 -11.93 -16.92 -15.50
C GLY A 80 -12.74 -15.61 -15.39
N PRO A 81 -14.06 -15.68 -15.15
CA PRO A 81 -14.92 -14.49 -15.07
C PRO A 81 -14.88 -13.78 -13.71
N ASP A 82 -14.09 -14.27 -12.74
CA ASP A 82 -14.19 -13.87 -11.34
C ASP A 82 -12.89 -13.29 -10.78
N THR A 83 -13.04 -12.33 -9.87
CA THR A 83 -11.96 -11.91 -8.96
C THR A 83 -11.93 -12.87 -7.78
N LEU A 84 -10.82 -13.57 -7.57
CA LEU A 84 -10.62 -14.45 -6.44
C LEU A 84 -9.65 -13.83 -5.43
N ILE A 85 -9.94 -14.02 -4.14
CA ILE A 85 -9.03 -13.86 -3.02
C ILE A 85 -8.52 -15.25 -2.66
N THR A 86 -7.21 -15.43 -2.62
CA THR A 86 -6.54 -16.70 -2.28
C THR A 86 -5.72 -16.51 -1.02
N ALA A 87 -5.89 -17.41 -0.05
CA ALA A 87 -4.96 -17.55 1.06
C ALA A 87 -4.02 -18.73 0.82
N LEU A 88 -2.73 -18.50 1.00
CA LEU A 88 -1.66 -19.50 0.96
C LEU A 88 -1.07 -19.67 2.36
N ASP A 89 -0.52 -20.86 2.67
CA ASP A 89 0.47 -20.93 3.74
C ASP A 89 1.80 -20.27 3.34
N LEU A 90 2.71 -20.17 4.32
CA LEU A 90 4.06 -19.68 4.10
C LEU A 90 4.88 -20.57 3.15
N ASP A 91 4.43 -21.78 2.80
CA ASP A 91 5.10 -22.64 1.81
C ASP A 91 4.49 -22.49 0.41
N GLY A 92 3.62 -21.49 0.22
CA GLY A 92 3.03 -21.15 -1.07
C GLY A 92 1.86 -22.05 -1.48
N LYS A 93 1.34 -22.90 -0.58
CA LYS A 93 0.23 -23.82 -0.87
C LYS A 93 -1.10 -23.16 -0.53
N ALA A 94 -2.03 -23.20 -1.47
CA ALA A 94 -3.38 -22.69 -1.26
C ALA A 94 -4.09 -23.40 -0.10
N LYS A 95 -4.70 -22.61 0.79
CA LYS A 95 -5.54 -23.06 1.90
C LYS A 95 -7.01 -22.88 1.59
N TRP A 96 -7.36 -21.74 1.02
CA TRP A 96 -8.72 -21.45 0.58
C TRP A 96 -8.71 -20.40 -0.52
N THR A 97 -9.79 -20.37 -1.29
CA THR A 97 -10.10 -19.33 -2.27
C THR A 97 -11.53 -18.84 -2.03
N ALA A 98 -11.76 -17.54 -2.16
CA ALA A 98 -13.07 -16.92 -2.04
C ALA A 98 -13.31 -15.95 -3.20
N ARG A 99 -14.53 -15.94 -3.74
CA ARG A 99 -14.92 -15.04 -4.82
C ARG A 99 -15.27 -13.66 -4.26
N ASN A 100 -14.72 -12.60 -4.86
CA ASN A 100 -15.11 -11.21 -4.60
C ASN A 100 -15.51 -10.50 -5.90
N GLY A 101 -16.67 -10.87 -6.43
CA GLY A 101 -17.26 -10.23 -7.61
C GLY A 101 -16.59 -10.58 -8.94
N PRO A 102 -17.02 -9.93 -10.04
CA PRO A 102 -16.52 -10.20 -11.38
C PRO A 102 -15.05 -9.80 -11.55
N ALA A 103 -14.38 -10.45 -12.50
CA ALA A 103 -13.05 -10.04 -12.96
C ALA A 103 -13.14 -8.75 -13.77
N TYR A 104 -12.20 -7.82 -13.55
CA TYR A 104 -12.00 -6.69 -14.43
C TYR A 104 -11.25 -7.13 -15.69
N THR A 105 -11.91 -7.06 -16.85
CA THR A 105 -11.42 -7.59 -18.14
C THR A 105 -11.22 -6.53 -19.22
N ARG A 106 -11.44 -5.25 -18.90
CA ARG A 106 -11.19 -4.11 -19.79
C ARG A 106 -9.68 -3.78 -19.87
N GLN A 107 -9.30 -2.54 -20.19
CA GLN A 107 -7.90 -2.16 -20.39
C GLN A 107 -7.03 -2.42 -19.15
N HIS A 108 -5.90 -3.09 -19.33
CA HIS A 108 -5.05 -3.58 -18.23
C HIS A 108 -5.83 -4.52 -17.29
N PRO A 109 -6.27 -5.70 -17.80
CA PRO A 109 -7.05 -6.64 -17.00
C PRO A 109 -6.23 -7.17 -15.82
N GLY A 110 -6.91 -7.58 -14.76
CA GLY A 110 -6.28 -8.10 -13.54
C GLY A 110 -6.71 -7.38 -12.27
N THR A 111 -6.52 -8.05 -11.13
CA THR A 111 -6.71 -7.42 -9.81
C THR A 111 -5.62 -6.39 -9.54
N ARG A 112 -5.87 -5.49 -8.60
CA ARG A 112 -5.02 -4.30 -8.39
C ARG A 112 -4.95 -3.90 -6.91
N SER A 113 -6.08 -3.95 -6.20
CA SER A 113 -6.13 -3.73 -4.75
C SER A 113 -5.51 -4.87 -3.94
N THR A 114 -4.76 -4.52 -2.89
CA THR A 114 -4.17 -5.45 -1.93
C THR A 114 -5.14 -5.71 -0.78
N PRO A 115 -5.36 -6.97 -0.35
CA PRO A 115 -6.16 -7.25 0.84
C PRO A 115 -5.60 -6.56 2.10
N THR A 116 -6.49 -6.14 2.98
CA THR A 116 -6.16 -5.61 4.31
C THR A 116 -6.62 -6.60 5.38
N ILE A 117 -5.72 -6.99 6.28
CA ILE A 117 -6.00 -7.92 7.38
C ILE A 117 -6.03 -7.15 8.70
N ASP A 118 -7.11 -7.30 9.46
CA ASP A 118 -7.23 -6.72 10.82
C ASP A 118 -8.09 -7.62 11.70
N GLY A 119 -7.63 -7.92 12.91
CA GLY A 119 -8.42 -8.64 13.93
C GLY A 119 -9.04 -9.95 13.44
N GLY A 120 -8.29 -10.76 12.69
CA GLY A 120 -8.75 -12.04 12.13
C GLY A 120 -9.69 -11.92 10.93
N ARG A 121 -9.86 -10.72 10.35
CA ARG A 121 -10.72 -10.46 9.20
C ARG A 121 -9.89 -9.96 8.01
N LEU A 122 -10.35 -10.31 6.82
CA LEU A 122 -9.82 -9.82 5.56
C LEU A 122 -10.82 -8.86 4.92
N TYR A 123 -10.34 -7.70 4.50
CA TYR A 123 -11.08 -6.68 3.78
C TYR A 123 -10.48 -6.51 2.38
N HIS A 124 -11.32 -6.47 1.35
CA HIS A 124 -10.85 -6.28 -0.01
C HIS A 124 -11.91 -5.58 -0.87
N GLU A 125 -11.44 -4.68 -1.74
CA GLU A 125 -12.21 -4.01 -2.80
C GLU A 125 -11.77 -4.56 -4.16
N ASN A 126 -12.70 -4.99 -5.01
CA ASN A 126 -12.37 -5.31 -6.40
C ASN A 126 -12.47 -4.07 -7.32
N ALA A 127 -11.95 -4.18 -8.54
CA ALA A 127 -11.94 -3.09 -9.51
C ALA A 127 -13.33 -2.68 -10.03
N GLU A 128 -14.39 -3.40 -9.68
CA GLU A 128 -15.79 -3.10 -10.00
C GLU A 128 -16.58 -2.61 -8.76
N GLY A 129 -15.89 -2.34 -7.64
CA GLY A 129 -16.44 -1.74 -6.42
C GLY A 129 -17.09 -2.71 -5.44
N ASP A 130 -16.93 -4.02 -5.60
CA ASP A 130 -17.35 -4.98 -4.57
C ASP A 130 -16.34 -4.97 -3.42
N VAL A 131 -16.81 -4.49 -2.27
CA VAL A 131 -16.11 -4.52 -0.99
C VAL A 131 -16.64 -5.71 -0.19
N ALA A 132 -15.73 -6.57 0.27
CA ALA A 132 -16.05 -7.73 1.07
C ALA A 132 -15.22 -7.78 2.36
N CYS A 133 -15.85 -8.30 3.41
CA CYS A 133 -15.20 -8.77 4.63
C CYS A 133 -15.36 -10.27 4.74
N LEU A 134 -14.23 -10.97 4.92
CA LEU A 134 -14.17 -12.42 5.12
C LEU A 134 -13.52 -12.73 6.46
N ASP A 135 -13.83 -13.89 7.01
CA ASP A 135 -12.99 -14.52 8.03
C ASP A 135 -11.63 -14.86 7.39
N ALA A 136 -10.54 -14.30 7.93
CA ALA A 136 -9.23 -14.39 7.30
C ALA A 136 -8.64 -15.81 7.32
N ARG A 137 -9.07 -16.67 8.25
CA ARG A 137 -8.56 -18.04 8.35
C ARG A 137 -9.28 -19.01 7.42
N THR A 138 -10.56 -18.79 7.17
CA THR A 138 -11.43 -19.74 6.46
C THR A 138 -11.93 -19.23 5.10
N GLY A 139 -11.81 -17.93 4.82
CA GLY A 139 -12.34 -17.31 3.61
C GLY A 139 -13.87 -17.19 3.59
N LYS A 140 -14.55 -17.53 4.70
CA LYS A 140 -16.01 -17.44 4.78
C LYS A 140 -16.45 -15.98 4.76
N PRO A 141 -17.46 -15.63 3.93
CA PRO A 141 -17.97 -14.27 3.89
C PRO A 141 -18.66 -13.89 5.20
N ILE A 142 -18.36 -12.68 5.68
CA ILE A 142 -19.01 -12.06 6.83
C ILE A 142 -20.03 -11.04 6.33
N TRP A 143 -19.60 -10.10 5.49
CA TRP A 143 -20.46 -9.14 4.82
C TRP A 143 -19.85 -8.71 3.48
N SER A 144 -20.68 -8.23 2.57
CA SER A 144 -20.23 -7.60 1.31
C SER A 144 -21.24 -6.58 0.81
N LEU A 145 -20.76 -5.62 0.03
CA LEU A 145 -21.58 -4.66 -0.70
C LEU A 145 -20.84 -4.16 -1.94
N ASN A 146 -21.57 -3.57 -2.86
CA ASN A 146 -20.96 -2.82 -3.95
C ASN A 146 -21.06 -1.32 -3.66
N ILE A 147 -19.92 -0.64 -3.50
CA ILE A 147 -19.86 0.76 -3.06
C ILE A 147 -20.34 1.72 -4.15
N LEU A 148 -20.12 1.39 -5.43
CA LEU A 148 -20.58 2.20 -6.55
C LEU A 148 -22.12 2.18 -6.62
N ARG A 149 -22.74 1.01 -6.47
CA ARG A 149 -24.21 0.90 -6.42
C ARG A 149 -24.80 1.55 -5.17
N LYS A 150 -24.25 1.29 -3.98
CA LYS A 150 -24.81 1.78 -2.71
C LYS A 150 -24.73 3.30 -2.59
N PHE A 151 -23.63 3.90 -3.05
CA PHE A 151 -23.36 5.34 -2.88
C PHE A 151 -23.44 6.13 -4.20
N GLN A 152 -24.03 5.53 -5.23
CA GLN A 152 -24.22 6.15 -6.55
C GLN A 152 -22.90 6.68 -7.15
N GLY A 153 -21.82 5.93 -6.89
CA GLY A 153 -20.51 6.14 -7.47
C GLY A 153 -20.47 5.75 -8.95
N ARG A 154 -19.40 6.15 -9.63
CA ARG A 154 -19.11 5.71 -11.00
C ARG A 154 -17.74 5.09 -11.05
N ASN A 155 -17.64 3.97 -11.76
CA ASN A 155 -16.34 3.35 -12.00
C ASN A 155 -15.47 4.26 -12.87
N ILE A 156 -14.15 4.07 -12.79
CA ILE A 156 -13.13 4.85 -13.50
C ILE A 156 -12.58 4.06 -14.69
N GLU A 157 -11.82 4.75 -15.56
CA GLU A 157 -11.37 4.23 -16.86
C GLU A 157 -10.74 2.84 -16.73
N TRP A 158 -9.75 2.72 -15.84
CA TRP A 158 -9.07 1.45 -15.61
C TRP A 158 -9.68 0.62 -14.48
N GLY A 159 -10.72 1.07 -13.79
CA GLY A 159 -11.27 0.34 -12.63
C GLY A 159 -10.56 0.66 -11.31
N LEU A 160 -11.29 0.54 -10.20
CA LEU A 160 -10.82 0.92 -8.87
C LEU A 160 -9.59 0.12 -8.43
N ALA A 161 -8.66 0.77 -7.75
CA ALA A 161 -7.39 0.17 -7.31
C ALA A 161 -7.10 0.40 -5.81
N GLU A 162 -8.07 0.97 -5.08
CA GLU A 162 -7.91 1.34 -3.68
C GLU A 162 -7.69 0.08 -2.82
N SER A 163 -6.63 0.11 -2.00
CA SER A 163 -6.45 -0.87 -0.93
C SER A 163 -7.03 -0.28 0.37
N LEU A 164 -8.17 -0.84 0.79
CA LEU A 164 -9.01 -0.35 1.89
C LEU A 164 -8.22 -0.04 3.16
N LEU A 165 -8.49 1.10 3.78
CA LEU A 165 -7.91 1.49 5.07
C LEU A 165 -8.81 1.02 6.20
N VAL A 166 -8.24 0.29 7.16
CA VAL A 166 -8.91 -0.01 8.43
C VAL A 166 -8.44 1.00 9.46
N ASP A 167 -9.38 1.66 10.14
CA ASP A 167 -9.14 2.58 11.24
C ASP A 167 -10.05 2.25 12.43
N GLY A 168 -9.48 1.65 13.46
CA GLY A 168 -10.24 1.19 14.64
C GLY A 168 -11.35 0.21 14.24
N ASP A 169 -12.61 0.61 14.42
CA ASP A 169 -13.79 -0.19 14.06
C ASP A 169 -14.36 0.14 12.67
N ARG A 170 -13.58 0.84 11.84
CA ARG A 170 -14.03 1.36 10.54
C ARG A 170 -13.21 0.80 9.39
N VAL A 171 -13.86 0.56 8.26
CA VAL A 171 -13.25 0.35 6.94
C VAL A 171 -13.59 1.57 6.09
N VAL A 172 -12.57 2.25 5.58
CA VAL A 172 -12.73 3.46 4.77
C VAL A 172 -12.62 3.10 3.29
N CYS A 173 -13.54 3.63 2.49
CA CYS A 173 -13.44 3.56 1.03
C CYS A 173 -13.94 4.82 0.29
N THR A 174 -13.51 4.98 -0.97
CA THR A 174 -13.84 6.16 -1.81
C THR A 174 -14.72 5.81 -3.02
N PRO A 175 -16.05 5.70 -2.87
CA PRO A 175 -16.95 5.46 -3.99
C PRO A 175 -17.04 6.62 -5.00
N GLY A 176 -16.63 7.84 -4.60
CA GLY A 176 -16.58 9.02 -5.47
C GLY A 176 -17.87 9.30 -6.24
N GLY A 177 -19.01 9.15 -5.55
CA GLY A 177 -20.31 9.58 -6.03
C GLY A 177 -20.48 11.09 -5.98
N GLU A 178 -21.48 11.59 -6.70
CA GLU A 178 -21.81 13.02 -6.78
C GLU A 178 -22.11 13.61 -5.38
N GLU A 179 -22.86 12.85 -4.57
CA GLU A 179 -23.23 13.22 -3.19
C GLU A 179 -22.25 12.69 -2.14
N VAL A 180 -21.67 11.51 -2.36
CA VAL A 180 -20.85 10.79 -1.37
C VAL A 180 -19.50 10.44 -1.95
N SER A 181 -18.46 11.14 -1.50
CA SER A 181 -17.11 11.00 -2.04
C SER A 181 -16.28 9.95 -1.31
N MET A 182 -16.46 9.85 0.01
CA MET A 182 -15.77 8.88 0.88
C MET A 182 -16.73 8.38 1.94
N VAL A 183 -16.56 7.14 2.40
CA VAL A 183 -17.38 6.55 3.46
C VAL A 183 -16.52 5.80 4.45
N ALA A 184 -16.97 5.76 5.70
CA ALA A 184 -16.55 4.75 6.66
C ALA A 184 -17.68 3.76 6.88
N LEU A 185 -17.34 2.49 6.81
CA LEU A 185 -18.22 1.37 7.11
C LEU A 185 -17.81 0.76 8.44
N ASN A 186 -18.77 0.25 9.22
CA ASN A 186 -18.49 -0.54 10.40
C ASN A 186 -17.76 -1.82 9.95
N LYS A 187 -16.57 -2.07 10.50
CA LYS A 187 -15.73 -3.17 10.05
C LYS A 187 -16.32 -4.56 10.31
N LEU A 188 -17.29 -4.67 11.22
CA LEU A 188 -17.93 -5.92 11.61
C LEU A 188 -19.21 -6.19 10.82
N THR A 189 -19.92 -5.14 10.38
CA THR A 189 -21.26 -5.27 9.77
C THR A 189 -21.37 -4.75 8.34
N GLY A 190 -20.43 -3.90 7.88
CA GLY A 190 -20.52 -3.22 6.59
C GLY A 190 -21.54 -2.08 6.54
N GLU A 191 -22.17 -1.75 7.67
CA GLU A 191 -23.11 -0.63 7.80
C GLU A 191 -22.37 0.70 7.73
N THR A 192 -23.03 1.73 7.20
CA THR A 192 -22.41 3.06 7.07
C THR A 192 -22.29 3.73 8.43
N VAL A 193 -21.08 4.12 8.82
CA VAL A 193 -20.80 4.89 10.05
C VAL A 193 -20.87 6.38 9.78
N TRP A 194 -20.16 6.84 8.74
CA TRP A 194 -20.23 8.22 8.26
C TRP A 194 -20.02 8.28 6.75
N THR A 195 -20.46 9.38 6.15
CA THR A 195 -20.24 9.71 4.73
C THR A 195 -19.65 11.10 4.60
N CYS A 196 -18.60 11.25 3.80
CA CYS A 196 -18.08 12.54 3.39
C CYS A 196 -18.83 13.01 2.16
N LYS A 197 -19.52 14.16 2.29
CA LYS A 197 -20.24 14.83 1.21
C LYS A 197 -19.53 16.10 0.79
N GLY A 198 -19.84 16.60 -0.40
CA GLY A 198 -19.47 17.95 -0.82
C GLY A 198 -18.04 18.12 -1.35
N LEU A 199 -17.33 17.03 -1.69
CA LEU A 199 -16.06 17.14 -2.45
C LEU A 199 -16.30 17.16 -3.96
N GLY A 200 -17.41 16.58 -4.45
CA GLY A 200 -17.76 16.55 -5.88
C GLY A 200 -16.73 15.86 -6.76
N GLN A 201 -15.93 14.95 -6.19
CA GLN A 201 -14.84 14.25 -6.88
C GLN A 201 -15.23 12.82 -7.23
N ARG A 202 -14.81 12.37 -8.42
CA ARG A 202 -14.78 10.95 -8.77
C ARG A 202 -13.65 10.24 -8.00
N PRO A 203 -13.71 8.90 -7.85
CA PRO A 203 -12.62 8.15 -7.21
C PRO A 203 -11.29 8.41 -7.91
N GLY A 204 -10.21 8.40 -7.13
CA GLY A 204 -8.88 8.19 -7.67
C GLY A 204 -8.58 6.69 -7.80
N TYR A 205 -7.30 6.38 -7.92
CA TYR A 205 -6.76 5.01 -7.81
C TYR A 205 -5.96 4.83 -6.50
N ALA A 206 -5.69 5.93 -5.79
CA ALA A 206 -4.85 5.96 -4.62
C ALA A 206 -5.47 5.21 -3.43
N SER A 207 -4.61 4.58 -2.63
CA SER A 207 -5.03 4.05 -1.33
C SER A 207 -4.97 5.17 -0.27
N PRO A 208 -5.98 5.31 0.60
CA PRO A 208 -5.99 6.33 1.64
C PRO A 208 -4.97 6.03 2.74
N VAL A 209 -4.48 7.07 3.41
CA VAL A 209 -3.64 6.96 4.61
C VAL A 209 -4.27 7.71 5.78
N LEU A 210 -4.14 7.15 6.99
CA LEU A 210 -4.48 7.85 8.22
C LEU A 210 -3.31 8.75 8.61
N VAL A 211 -3.58 10.04 8.77
CA VAL A 211 -2.63 11.04 9.21
C VAL A 211 -3.11 11.63 10.53
N GLU A 212 -2.27 11.52 11.56
CA GLU A 212 -2.49 12.21 12.83
C GLU A 212 -1.42 13.29 13.00
N HIS A 213 -1.86 14.53 13.17
CA HIS A 213 -0.96 15.67 13.41
C HIS A 213 -1.59 16.62 14.43
N GLN A 214 -0.85 16.95 15.49
CA GLN A 214 -1.31 17.83 16.58
C GLN A 214 -2.69 17.42 17.15
N GLY A 215 -2.91 16.11 17.30
CA GLY A 215 -4.14 15.54 17.84
C GLY A 215 -5.34 15.50 16.87
N LEU A 216 -5.20 16.00 15.64
CA LEU A 216 -6.24 15.87 14.61
C LEU A 216 -5.94 14.66 13.72
N ARG A 217 -6.88 13.71 13.72
CA ARG A 217 -6.88 12.52 12.84
C ARG A 217 -7.63 12.83 11.55
N GLN A 218 -6.97 12.59 10.42
CA GLN A 218 -7.53 12.84 9.10
C GLN A 218 -7.15 11.73 8.13
N ILE A 219 -8.08 11.34 7.28
CA ILE A 219 -7.84 10.47 6.13
C ILE A 219 -7.40 11.35 4.98
N VAL A 220 -6.23 11.04 4.43
CA VAL A 220 -5.66 11.75 3.28
C VAL A 220 -5.59 10.80 2.10
N THR A 221 -6.12 11.24 0.96
CA THR A 221 -6.08 10.46 -0.29
C THR A 221 -6.15 11.36 -1.50
N MET A 222 -5.79 10.81 -2.66
CA MET A 222 -6.01 11.46 -3.95
C MET A 222 -7.30 10.96 -4.59
N MET A 223 -8.17 11.90 -4.93
CA MET A 223 -9.33 11.70 -5.78
C MET A 223 -8.97 12.09 -7.23
N ALA A 224 -9.90 11.90 -8.18
CA ALA A 224 -9.65 12.12 -9.61
C ALA A 224 -8.95 13.46 -9.95
N LYS A 225 -9.32 14.56 -9.28
CA LYS A 225 -8.79 15.90 -9.57
C LYS A 225 -8.35 16.69 -8.34
N ALA A 226 -8.16 16.02 -7.20
CA ALA A 226 -7.75 16.69 -5.97
C ALA A 226 -7.05 15.74 -5.01
N ILE A 227 -6.15 16.27 -4.20
CA ILE A 227 -5.78 15.65 -2.93
C ILE A 227 -6.67 16.24 -1.83
N VAL A 228 -7.21 15.39 -0.97
CA VAL A 228 -8.19 15.78 0.05
C VAL A 228 -7.78 15.29 1.42
N GLY A 229 -8.15 16.05 2.45
CA GLY A 229 -8.11 15.65 3.85
C GLY A 229 -9.51 15.64 4.43
N VAL A 230 -9.90 14.52 5.01
CA VAL A 230 -11.22 14.30 5.62
C VAL A 230 -11.02 13.95 7.08
N ASN A 231 -11.81 14.53 7.98
CA ASN A 231 -11.76 14.18 9.40
C ASN A 231 -12.07 12.68 9.58
N ALA A 232 -11.14 11.92 10.16
CA ALA A 232 -11.24 10.46 10.25
C ALA A 232 -12.40 9.99 11.14
N ASP A 233 -12.82 10.83 12.08
CA ASP A 233 -13.83 10.51 13.08
C ASP A 233 -15.24 10.93 12.65
N THR A 234 -15.37 12.04 11.92
CA THR A 234 -16.67 12.61 11.54
C THR A 234 -17.01 12.47 10.05
N GLY A 235 -16.02 12.24 9.19
CA GLY A 235 -16.20 12.26 7.74
C GLY A 235 -16.33 13.66 7.14
N GLU A 236 -16.19 14.72 7.93
CA GLU A 236 -16.27 16.10 7.45
C GLU A 236 -15.03 16.44 6.60
N PRO A 237 -15.19 17.09 5.43
CA PRO A 237 -14.05 17.57 4.66
C PRO A 237 -13.31 18.67 5.45
N LEU A 238 -12.00 18.53 5.57
CA LEU A 238 -11.14 19.51 6.24
C LEU A 238 -10.52 20.47 5.22
N TRP A 239 -9.98 19.93 4.14
CA TRP A 239 -9.35 20.69 3.07
C TRP A 239 -9.33 19.88 1.77
N SER A 240 -9.18 20.60 0.66
CA SER A 240 -9.02 20.05 -0.68
C SER A 240 -8.07 20.93 -1.46
N VAL A 241 -7.14 20.32 -2.19
CA VAL A 241 -6.23 21.03 -3.10
C VAL A 241 -6.41 20.45 -4.49
N GLU A 242 -6.81 21.31 -5.43
CA GLU A 242 -6.99 20.92 -6.82
C GLU A 242 -5.67 20.40 -7.42
N HIS A 243 -5.78 19.26 -8.07
CA HIS A 243 -4.69 18.57 -8.74
C HIS A 243 -5.21 17.82 -9.97
N VAL A 244 -5.30 18.52 -11.11
CA VAL A 244 -5.76 17.92 -12.37
C VAL A 244 -4.62 17.20 -13.08
N THR A 245 -4.84 15.91 -13.34
CA THR A 245 -3.88 15.02 -13.99
C THR A 245 -4.34 14.68 -15.40
N PRO A 246 -3.43 14.30 -16.32
CA PRO A 246 -3.83 13.61 -17.53
C PRO A 246 -4.67 12.38 -17.17
N PHE A 247 -5.78 12.18 -17.89
CA PHE A 247 -6.68 11.03 -17.75
C PHE A 247 -7.31 10.83 -16.36
N ASP A 248 -7.26 11.83 -15.47
CA ASP A 248 -7.70 11.73 -14.07
C ASP A 248 -6.98 10.59 -13.28
N GLU A 249 -5.73 10.30 -13.64
CA GLU A 249 -4.85 9.30 -13.00
C GLU A 249 -4.22 9.80 -11.70
N SER A 250 -5.01 9.80 -10.64
CA SER A 250 -4.53 10.04 -9.27
C SER A 250 -4.22 8.70 -8.58
N ILE A 251 -3.00 8.19 -8.78
CA ILE A 251 -2.61 6.82 -8.38
C ILE A 251 -1.80 6.75 -7.09
N PHE A 252 -1.02 7.78 -6.80
CA PHE A 252 -0.06 7.74 -5.71
C PHE A 252 -0.75 7.73 -4.34
N THR A 253 -0.37 6.78 -3.48
CA THR A 253 -0.76 6.76 -2.06
C THR A 253 0.03 7.84 -1.32
N PRO A 254 -0.61 8.89 -0.76
CA PRO A 254 0.10 9.98 -0.11
C PRO A 254 1.02 9.51 1.02
N LEU A 255 2.16 10.17 1.17
CA LEU A 255 3.12 9.94 2.25
C LEU A 255 3.03 11.08 3.25
N HIS A 256 3.08 10.79 4.55
CA HIS A 256 3.10 11.80 5.61
C HIS A 256 4.30 11.63 6.54
N ALA A 257 4.94 12.75 6.89
CA ALA A 257 5.93 12.83 7.95
C ALA A 257 5.96 14.25 8.55
N ASP A 258 6.02 14.35 9.87
CA ASP A 258 6.20 15.62 10.60
C ASP A 258 5.22 16.75 10.21
N GLY A 259 3.94 16.44 9.98
CA GLY A 259 2.94 17.44 9.57
C GLY A 259 3.05 17.85 8.10
N LEU A 260 3.82 17.13 7.30
CA LEU A 260 4.00 17.34 5.88
C LEU A 260 3.40 16.16 5.11
N VAL A 261 2.69 16.46 4.02
CA VAL A 261 2.04 15.48 3.14
C VAL A 261 2.66 15.59 1.76
N TYR A 262 3.33 14.52 1.33
CA TYR A 262 3.88 14.38 -0.01
C TYR A 262 2.94 13.58 -0.91
N PHE A 263 2.82 14.00 -2.15
CA PHE A 263 2.15 13.23 -3.19
C PHE A 263 2.77 13.47 -4.56
N ALA A 264 2.59 12.50 -5.45
CA ALA A 264 3.13 12.52 -6.80
C ALA A 264 2.08 12.13 -7.84
N THR A 265 2.32 12.52 -9.08
CA THR A 265 1.54 12.12 -10.23
C THR A 265 2.45 12.02 -11.44
N ALA A 266 2.30 10.93 -12.18
CA ALA A 266 3.02 10.65 -13.41
C ALA A 266 2.71 11.67 -14.53
N HIS A 267 3.15 11.33 -15.75
CA HIS A 267 2.91 12.13 -16.96
C HIS A 267 3.39 13.59 -16.83
N GLY A 268 4.53 13.80 -16.15
CA GLY A 268 5.15 15.12 -16.01
C GLY A 268 4.44 16.08 -15.06
N ARG A 269 3.45 15.62 -14.28
CA ARG A 269 2.85 16.45 -13.21
C ARG A 269 3.77 16.59 -11.99
N GLY A 270 4.66 15.63 -11.80
CA GLY A 270 5.70 15.69 -10.77
C GLY A 270 5.16 15.42 -9.38
N SER A 271 5.70 16.16 -8.42
CA SER A 271 5.40 15.96 -7.01
C SER A 271 5.26 17.27 -6.25
N ARG A 272 4.57 17.20 -5.11
CA ARG A 272 4.29 18.34 -4.25
C ARG A 272 4.39 17.94 -2.79
N LEU A 273 4.76 18.91 -1.97
CA LEU A 273 4.71 18.80 -0.52
C LEU A 273 3.75 19.85 0.04
N LEU A 274 2.80 19.40 0.84
CA LEU A 274 1.89 20.23 1.59
C LEU A 274 2.30 20.25 3.06
N LYS A 275 2.06 21.37 3.73
CA LYS A 275 2.17 21.47 5.19
C LYS A 275 0.77 21.59 5.79
N LEU A 276 0.52 20.79 6.82
CA LEU A 276 -0.71 20.79 7.58
C LEU A 276 -0.66 21.90 8.63
N ASN A 277 -1.66 22.79 8.63
CA ASN A 277 -1.82 23.85 9.60
C ASN A 277 -3.05 23.55 10.46
N VAL A 278 -2.84 22.87 11.59
CA VAL A 278 -3.90 22.42 12.50
C VAL A 278 -4.23 23.51 13.53
N GLN A 279 -5.52 23.76 13.71
CA GLN A 279 -6.07 24.68 14.72
C GLN A 279 -7.27 24.01 15.40
N GLY A 280 -7.00 23.28 16.49
CA GLY A 280 -8.01 22.46 17.15
C GLY A 280 -8.56 21.38 16.21
N LYS A 281 -9.86 21.44 15.89
CA LYS A 281 -10.52 20.48 14.99
C LYS A 281 -10.50 20.88 13.50
N ARG A 282 -9.85 22.00 13.16
CA ARG A 282 -9.74 22.48 11.77
C ARG A 282 -8.33 22.27 11.25
N CYS A 283 -8.19 22.10 9.94
CA CYS A 283 -6.90 22.04 9.27
C CYS A 283 -6.98 22.77 7.95
N SER A 284 -6.02 23.64 7.67
CA SER A 284 -5.75 24.13 6.32
C SER A 284 -4.42 23.56 5.84
N VAL A 285 -4.10 23.76 4.55
CA VAL A 285 -2.83 23.33 3.98
C VAL A 285 -2.18 24.44 3.17
N GLU A 286 -0.86 24.46 3.17
CA GLU A 286 -0.07 25.32 2.28
C GLU A 286 0.90 24.47 1.46
N VAL A 287 1.15 24.87 0.21
CA VAL A 287 2.16 24.22 -0.63
C VAL A 287 3.54 24.70 -0.18
N VAL A 288 4.37 23.77 0.30
CA VAL A 288 5.77 24.05 0.65
C VAL A 288 6.63 24.14 -0.60
N TRP A 289 6.48 23.15 -1.50
CA TRP A 289 7.15 23.14 -2.80
C TRP A 289 6.38 22.30 -3.82
N ARG A 290 6.71 22.54 -5.09
CA ARG A 290 6.27 21.77 -6.25
C ARG A 290 7.47 21.57 -7.19
N THR A 291 7.57 20.39 -7.79
CA THR A 291 8.55 20.09 -8.84
C THR A 291 7.94 19.13 -9.87
N GLU A 292 8.51 19.08 -11.09
CA GLU A 292 8.15 18.09 -12.12
C GLU A 292 8.86 16.74 -11.92
N MET A 293 9.76 16.68 -10.94
CA MET A 293 10.60 15.53 -10.64
C MET A 293 9.93 14.56 -9.66
N LEU A 294 10.41 13.31 -9.62
CA LEU A 294 9.84 12.23 -8.84
C LEU A 294 8.33 12.02 -9.13
N ASP A 295 7.97 12.03 -10.41
CA ASP A 295 6.62 11.76 -10.93
C ASP A 295 6.30 10.25 -10.87
N SER A 296 6.30 9.69 -9.65
CA SER A 296 5.99 8.29 -9.42
C SER A 296 4.59 7.95 -9.95
N HIS A 297 4.51 6.83 -10.66
CA HIS A 297 3.26 6.23 -11.10
C HIS A 297 2.80 5.18 -10.07
N HIS A 298 2.71 3.91 -10.46
CA HIS A 298 2.37 2.80 -9.57
C HIS A 298 3.40 2.55 -8.45
N GLY A 299 4.67 2.86 -8.69
CA GLY A 299 5.81 2.31 -7.94
C GLY A 299 5.99 2.71 -6.48
N GLY A 300 5.32 3.77 -6.05
CA GLY A 300 5.53 4.37 -4.74
C GLY A 300 6.89 5.05 -4.56
N VAL A 301 7.05 5.65 -3.38
CA VAL A 301 8.26 6.35 -2.95
C VAL A 301 8.53 5.96 -1.49
N VAL A 302 9.80 5.80 -1.12
CA VAL A 302 10.21 5.62 0.28
C VAL A 302 10.87 6.88 0.80
N LEU A 303 10.46 7.33 2.00
CA LEU A 303 11.12 8.41 2.74
C LEU A 303 12.11 7.81 3.74
N LEU A 304 13.40 8.12 3.57
CA LEU A 304 14.49 7.63 4.41
C LEU A 304 15.43 8.79 4.72
N ASP A 305 15.68 9.04 6.01
CA ASP A 305 16.67 10.01 6.48
C ASP A 305 16.56 11.42 5.85
N GLY A 306 15.32 11.87 5.60
CA GLY A 306 15.04 13.17 4.99
C GLY A 306 15.08 13.19 3.46
N TYR A 307 15.21 12.04 2.80
CA TYR A 307 15.25 11.91 1.35
C TYR A 307 14.17 10.96 0.83
N LEU A 308 13.55 11.35 -0.28
CA LEU A 308 12.56 10.56 -1.02
C LEU A 308 13.28 9.80 -2.13
N TYR A 309 13.05 8.49 -2.23
CA TYR A 309 13.61 7.63 -3.29
C TYR A 309 12.50 6.89 -4.03
N GLY A 310 12.59 6.81 -5.35
CA GLY A 310 11.67 5.99 -6.12
C GLY A 310 11.90 6.02 -7.63
N PHE A 311 11.16 5.16 -8.32
CA PHE A 311 11.07 5.23 -9.78
C PHE A 311 10.08 6.30 -10.21
N CYS A 312 10.29 6.79 -11.41
CA CYS A 312 9.50 7.86 -12.01
C CYS A 312 9.09 7.45 -13.42
N HIS A 313 7.89 7.85 -13.82
CA HIS A 313 7.43 7.64 -15.19
C HIS A 313 8.24 8.54 -16.16
N GLY A 314 8.54 9.76 -15.74
CA GLY A 314 9.38 10.72 -16.45
C GLY A 314 8.84 11.07 -17.84
N ASN A 315 7.51 11.14 -17.97
CA ASN A 315 6.82 11.33 -19.25
C ASN A 315 7.31 10.36 -20.34
N TYR A 316 7.19 9.05 -20.08
CA TYR A 316 7.68 7.96 -20.92
C TYR A 316 9.20 7.90 -21.08
N LYS A 317 9.93 8.56 -20.18
CA LYS A 317 11.38 8.44 -20.08
C LYS A 317 11.73 8.11 -18.63
N PRO A 318 11.66 6.82 -18.24
CA PRO A 318 11.76 6.41 -16.86
C PRO A 318 13.08 6.80 -16.19
N ARG A 319 13.00 7.06 -14.89
CA ARG A 319 14.13 7.43 -14.07
C ARG A 319 14.06 6.82 -12.69
N TRP A 320 15.20 6.85 -12.01
CA TRP A 320 15.32 6.80 -10.57
C TRP A 320 15.65 8.21 -10.07
N ASP A 321 14.76 8.78 -9.27
CA ASP A 321 14.97 10.11 -8.69
C ASP A 321 15.17 9.99 -7.17
N CYS A 322 16.01 10.88 -6.63
CA CYS A 322 16.12 11.16 -5.20
C CYS A 322 15.92 12.65 -4.95
N LEU A 323 15.01 13.01 -4.04
CA LEU A 323 14.73 14.39 -3.66
C LEU A 323 14.98 14.57 -2.15
N GLU A 324 15.50 15.72 -1.74
CA GLU A 324 15.46 16.14 -0.34
C GLU A 324 14.01 16.50 0.04
N PHE A 325 13.46 15.82 1.05
CA PHE A 325 12.04 15.86 1.39
C PHE A 325 11.55 17.27 1.71
N LYS A 326 12.27 18.03 2.54
CA LYS A 326 11.79 19.33 3.02
C LYS A 326 11.88 20.46 1.98
N SER A 327 12.79 20.36 1.01
CA SER A 327 13.04 21.42 0.02
C SER A 327 12.57 21.09 -1.40
N GLY A 328 12.39 19.79 -1.72
CA GLY A 328 12.13 19.34 -3.09
C GLY A 328 13.36 19.37 -3.99
N LYS A 329 14.55 19.67 -3.44
CA LYS A 329 15.80 19.69 -4.19
C LYS A 329 16.11 18.30 -4.75
N VAL A 330 16.35 18.22 -6.05
CA VAL A 330 16.80 17.00 -6.72
C VAL A 330 18.24 16.72 -6.31
N MET A 331 18.46 15.56 -5.71
CA MET A 331 19.76 15.07 -5.29
C MET A 331 20.37 14.13 -6.33
N CYS A 332 19.51 13.29 -6.95
CA CYS A 332 19.87 12.38 -8.03
C CYS A 332 18.69 12.23 -9.00
N SER A 333 18.97 12.05 -10.28
CA SER A 333 17.99 11.74 -11.33
C SER A 333 18.69 10.98 -12.46
N GLU A 334 18.55 9.66 -12.47
CA GLU A 334 19.25 8.77 -13.41
C GLU A 334 18.26 8.01 -14.30
N ARG A 335 18.62 7.80 -15.58
CA ARG A 335 17.78 7.03 -16.51
C ARG A 335 17.68 5.57 -16.08
N THR A 336 16.49 5.01 -16.18
CA THR A 336 16.23 3.57 -15.98
C THR A 336 15.57 2.97 -17.22
N PRO A 337 15.68 1.65 -17.44
CA PRO A 337 15.02 0.99 -18.57
C PRO A 337 13.49 1.09 -18.53
N THR A 338 12.90 1.04 -17.33
CA THR A 338 11.46 1.17 -17.05
C THR A 338 11.21 1.85 -15.71
N ALA A 339 9.93 2.10 -15.40
CA ALA A 339 9.53 2.39 -14.02
C ALA A 339 9.61 1.10 -13.18
N GLY A 340 9.23 1.18 -11.90
CA GLY A 340 9.26 0.05 -10.99
C GLY A 340 8.69 0.38 -9.63
N CYS A 341 8.53 -0.64 -8.79
CA CYS A 341 8.06 -0.51 -7.41
C CYS A 341 9.22 -0.65 -6.44
N VAL A 342 9.14 0.02 -5.28
CA VAL A 342 10.17 -0.03 -4.24
C VAL A 342 9.63 -0.59 -2.94
N THR A 343 10.49 -1.06 -2.04
CA THR A 343 10.21 -1.36 -0.63
C THR A 343 11.51 -1.26 0.14
N TYR A 344 11.49 -0.69 1.34
CA TYR A 344 12.69 -0.61 2.17
C TYR A 344 12.70 -1.69 3.24
N ALA A 345 13.86 -2.31 3.48
CA ALA A 345 14.10 -3.17 4.64
C ALA A 345 15.59 -3.22 4.97
N ASP A 346 15.92 -3.29 6.26
CA ASP A 346 17.29 -3.44 6.77
C ASP A 346 18.34 -2.60 6.02
N GLY A 347 18.13 -1.29 5.89
CA GLY A 347 19.10 -0.38 5.24
C GLY A 347 19.22 -0.49 3.72
N MET A 348 18.39 -1.29 3.05
CA MET A 348 18.39 -1.45 1.59
C MET A 348 17.01 -1.16 1.00
N ILE A 349 16.98 -0.70 -0.26
CA ILE A 349 15.76 -0.59 -1.05
C ILE A 349 15.69 -1.78 -2.01
N TYR A 350 14.64 -2.58 -1.89
CA TYR A 350 14.26 -3.65 -2.80
C TYR A 350 13.44 -3.02 -3.91
N ALA A 351 13.97 -3.03 -5.12
CA ALA A 351 13.39 -2.37 -6.28
C ALA A 351 13.04 -3.42 -7.35
N LEU A 352 11.81 -3.40 -7.85
CA LEU A 352 11.33 -4.30 -8.91
C LEU A 352 10.90 -3.45 -10.12
N ASP A 353 11.60 -3.58 -11.25
CA ASP A 353 11.24 -2.87 -12.48
C ASP A 353 10.12 -3.58 -13.25
N GLU A 354 9.42 -2.84 -14.12
CA GLU A 354 8.29 -3.37 -14.91
C GLU A 354 8.66 -4.57 -15.81
N ARG A 355 9.95 -4.79 -16.10
CA ARG A 355 10.45 -5.94 -16.89
C ARG A 355 10.78 -7.17 -16.05
N GLY A 356 10.68 -7.07 -14.72
CA GLY A 356 10.98 -8.16 -13.81
C GLY A 356 12.42 -8.22 -13.34
N THR A 357 13.20 -7.13 -13.49
CA THR A 357 14.51 -6.99 -12.86
C THR A 357 14.33 -6.60 -11.40
N VAL A 358 14.90 -7.37 -10.50
CA VAL A 358 14.92 -7.11 -9.06
C VAL A 358 16.29 -6.58 -8.70
N MET A 359 16.34 -5.46 -7.99
CA MET A 359 17.57 -4.77 -7.59
C MET A 359 17.58 -4.58 -6.08
N LEU A 360 18.74 -4.77 -5.48
CA LEU A 360 19.04 -4.35 -4.13
C LEU A 360 19.83 -3.04 -4.21
N VAL A 361 19.20 -1.94 -3.80
CA VAL A 361 19.72 -0.58 -3.95
C VAL A 361 20.13 -0.05 -2.59
N LYS A 362 21.35 0.48 -2.48
CA LYS A 362 21.79 1.21 -1.29
C LYS A 362 21.22 2.64 -1.35
N PRO A 363 20.49 3.11 -0.32
CA PRO A 363 19.95 4.46 -0.30
C PRO A 363 21.08 5.47 -0.06
N VAL A 364 21.57 6.09 -1.13
CA VAL A 364 22.48 7.25 -1.06
C VAL A 364 21.87 8.40 -1.85
N PRO A 365 21.81 9.64 -1.31
CA PRO A 365 21.05 10.71 -1.96
C PRO A 365 21.58 11.16 -3.33
N ASP A 366 22.90 11.12 -3.54
CA ASP A 366 23.58 11.76 -4.66
C ASP A 366 23.68 10.89 -5.94
N ARG A 367 23.38 9.59 -5.84
CA ARG A 367 23.41 8.65 -6.97
C ARG A 367 22.62 7.37 -6.68
N ARG A 368 22.29 6.59 -7.71
CA ARG A 368 21.73 5.25 -7.54
C ARG A 368 22.86 4.21 -7.45
N VAL A 369 22.91 3.47 -6.35
CA VAL A 369 23.88 2.39 -6.14
C VAL A 369 23.17 1.04 -6.09
N VAL A 370 23.13 0.33 -7.23
CA VAL A 370 22.67 -1.07 -7.28
C VAL A 370 23.80 -1.97 -6.79
N VAL A 371 23.59 -2.64 -5.66
CA VAL A 371 24.57 -3.54 -5.05
C VAL A 371 24.53 -4.92 -5.71
N SER A 372 23.34 -5.44 -5.93
CA SER A 372 23.12 -6.71 -6.62
C SER A 372 21.77 -6.69 -7.34
N GLN A 373 21.62 -7.53 -8.36
CA GLN A 373 20.36 -7.66 -9.09
C GLN A 373 20.20 -9.06 -9.67
N PHE A 374 18.96 -9.44 -9.94
CA PHE A 374 18.62 -10.65 -10.68
C PHE A 374 17.32 -10.45 -11.48
N THR A 375 16.96 -11.40 -12.33
CA THR A 375 15.71 -11.36 -13.09
C THR A 375 14.75 -12.41 -12.57
N LEU A 376 13.49 -12.05 -12.41
CA LEU A 376 12.44 -12.99 -12.02
C LEU A 376 12.38 -14.19 -12.98
N PRO A 377 12.09 -15.41 -12.49
CA PRO A 377 11.82 -16.54 -13.34
C PRO A 377 10.67 -16.25 -14.30
N LYS A 378 10.71 -16.88 -15.48
CA LYS A 378 9.60 -16.81 -16.44
C LYS A 378 8.34 -17.43 -15.83
N GLY A 379 7.18 -16.86 -16.14
CA GLY A 379 5.88 -17.42 -15.73
C GLY A 379 4.73 -16.42 -15.81
N GLY A 380 4.98 -15.18 -15.40
CA GLY A 380 4.01 -14.10 -15.55
C GLY A 380 3.99 -13.48 -16.94
N ARG A 381 2.94 -12.71 -17.21
CA ARG A 381 2.75 -11.94 -18.45
C ARG A 381 2.53 -10.47 -18.11
N GLY A 382 2.89 -9.59 -19.02
CA GLY A 382 2.74 -8.15 -18.84
C GLY A 382 3.74 -7.56 -17.84
N PRO A 383 3.53 -6.28 -17.45
CA PRO A 383 4.43 -5.56 -16.56
C PRO A 383 4.32 -6.05 -15.11
N THR A 384 5.37 -5.81 -14.34
CA THR A 384 5.32 -5.98 -12.88
C THR A 384 4.99 -4.64 -12.20
N TRP A 385 3.82 -4.60 -11.56
CA TRP A 385 3.32 -3.42 -10.82
C TRP A 385 3.02 -3.72 -9.35
N ALA A 386 3.20 -4.98 -8.93
CA ALA A 386 3.04 -5.35 -7.53
C ALA A 386 4.27 -4.90 -6.74
N HIS A 387 4.05 -4.26 -5.60
CA HIS A 387 5.12 -3.87 -4.72
C HIS A 387 5.82 -5.12 -4.13
N PRO A 388 7.15 -5.13 -4.04
CA PRO A 388 7.87 -6.12 -3.26
C PRO A 388 7.34 -6.17 -1.83
N VAL A 389 7.39 -7.34 -1.20
CA VAL A 389 7.07 -7.45 0.24
C VAL A 389 8.21 -8.16 0.95
N VAL A 390 8.74 -7.53 2.00
CA VAL A 390 9.79 -8.08 2.84
C VAL A 390 9.20 -8.41 4.20
N CYS A 391 9.04 -9.72 4.46
CA CYS A 391 8.34 -10.24 5.63
C CYS A 391 8.91 -11.60 6.05
N GLY A 392 9.21 -11.81 7.34
CA GLY A 392 9.64 -13.08 7.91
C GLY A 392 10.96 -13.62 7.33
N GLY A 393 11.91 -12.75 7.05
CA GLY A 393 13.19 -13.08 6.43
C GLY A 393 13.06 -13.47 4.96
N ARG A 394 11.92 -13.14 4.33
CA ARG A 394 11.62 -13.51 2.95
C ARG A 394 11.25 -12.30 2.11
N LEU A 395 11.62 -12.38 0.84
CA LEU A 395 11.20 -11.45 -0.20
C LEU A 395 10.13 -12.11 -1.06
N TYR A 396 8.96 -11.47 -1.12
CA TYR A 396 7.82 -11.91 -1.92
C TYR A 396 7.66 -10.99 -3.13
N LEU A 397 7.61 -11.57 -4.32
CA LEU A 397 7.53 -10.83 -5.58
C LEU A 397 6.44 -11.45 -6.45
N ARG A 398 5.51 -10.63 -6.93
CA ARG A 398 4.43 -11.07 -7.81
C ARG A 398 4.71 -10.68 -9.25
N HIS A 399 4.43 -11.62 -10.16
CA HIS A 399 4.30 -11.34 -11.59
C HIS A 399 3.07 -12.05 -12.15
N SER A 400 1.98 -11.30 -12.40
CA SER A 400 0.73 -11.84 -12.93
C SER A 400 0.15 -12.97 -12.07
N ASP A 401 0.28 -14.21 -12.53
CA ASP A 401 -0.27 -15.44 -11.93
C ASP A 401 0.77 -16.18 -11.07
N CYS A 402 1.94 -15.56 -10.86
CA CYS A 402 3.02 -16.14 -10.09
C CYS A 402 3.32 -15.29 -8.85
N LEU A 403 3.52 -15.95 -7.71
CA LEU A 403 4.13 -15.37 -6.52
C LEU A 403 5.41 -16.15 -6.20
N PHE A 404 6.53 -15.45 -6.17
CA PHE A 404 7.84 -16.00 -5.85
C PHE A 404 8.21 -15.63 -4.42
N ALA A 405 8.73 -16.58 -3.64
CA ALA A 405 9.29 -16.32 -2.32
C ALA A 405 10.78 -16.67 -2.28
N TYR A 406 11.60 -15.74 -1.82
CA TYR A 406 13.05 -15.91 -1.69
C TYR A 406 13.49 -15.79 -0.24
N ASP A 407 14.48 -16.59 0.17
CA ASP A 407 15.15 -16.43 1.46
C ASP A 407 16.19 -15.32 1.37
N ILE A 408 16.02 -14.31 2.22
CA ILE A 408 16.91 -13.14 2.28
C ILE A 408 17.54 -12.96 3.65
N ARG A 409 17.51 -13.97 4.52
CA ARG A 409 18.20 -13.91 5.82
C ARG A 409 19.70 -13.91 5.62
N ALA A 410 20.39 -13.03 6.33
CA ALA A 410 21.83 -13.15 6.54
C ALA A 410 22.11 -14.39 7.42
N LYS A 411 23.23 -15.05 7.16
CA LYS A 411 23.67 -16.21 7.93
C LYS A 411 24.21 -15.80 9.30
#